data_AF-A0A4S8KTW9-F1
#
_entry.id   AF-A0A4S8KTW9-F1
#
_cell.length_a   1.000
_cell.length_b   1.000
_cell.length_c   1.000
_cell.angle_alpha   90.00
_cell.angle_beta   90.00
_cell.angle_gamma   90.00
#
_symmetry.space_group_name_H-M   'P 1'
#
loop_
_entity.id
_entity.type
_entity.pdbx_description
1 polymer ?
#
loop_
_entity_poly.entity_id
_entity_poly.type
_entity_poly.pdbx_seq_one_letter_code
_entity_poly.pdbx_strand_id
1 'polypeptide(L)'
;MLLTEELHRMQRFALWKGEWWMDRQVGLEDGYNVDEVSAEMREGLNAYAFQQAQFQVDEAVRIRERWDELSEHAQKVLERVPNLSTIMVELEDEDTNAIGQEAEQSM
;
A
#
# COMPACT_ATOMS: atom_id res chain seq x y z
N MET A 1 14.48 -1.98 -13.89
CA MET A 1 14.77 -1.21 -12.67
C MET A 1 13.88 -1.81 -11.59
N LEU A 2 14.35 -2.85 -10.90
CA LEU A 2 13.51 -3.67 -10.02
C LEU A 2 12.84 -2.84 -8.91
N LEU A 3 13.59 -1.87 -8.35
CA LEU A 3 13.10 -1.01 -7.28
C LEU A 3 11.95 -0.08 -7.69
N THR A 4 12.01 0.50 -8.90
CA THR A 4 10.93 1.37 -9.41
C THR A 4 9.65 0.59 -9.64
N GLU A 5 9.77 -0.64 -10.16
CA GLU A 5 8.64 -1.52 -10.38
C GLU A 5 7.99 -1.93 -9.06
N GLU A 6 8.78 -2.25 -8.04
CA GLU A 6 8.21 -2.60 -6.74
C GLU A 6 7.59 -1.42 -6.00
N LEU A 7 8.13 -0.21 -6.15
CA LEU A 7 7.49 0.98 -5.57
C LEU A 7 6.13 1.27 -6.23
N HIS A 8 6.02 1.08 -7.55
CA HIS A 8 4.72 1.13 -8.21
C HIS A 8 3.78 0.02 -7.73
N ARG A 9 4.29 -1.20 -7.48
CA ARG A 9 3.46 -2.28 -6.92
C ARG A 9 2.96 -1.92 -5.52
N MET A 10 3.83 -1.41 -4.64
CA MET A 10 3.46 -0.98 -3.30
C MET A 10 2.42 0.14 -3.32
N GLN A 11 2.60 1.14 -4.19
CA GLN A 11 1.64 2.24 -4.36
C GLN A 11 0.27 1.71 -4.82
N ARG A 12 0.26 0.84 -5.83
CA ARG A 12 -0.99 0.22 -6.33
C ARG A 12 -1.65 -0.64 -5.28
N PHE A 13 -0.88 -1.38 -4.49
CA PHE A 13 -1.39 -2.19 -3.40
C PHE A 13 -2.06 -1.32 -2.33
N ALA A 14 -1.43 -0.21 -1.93
CA ALA A 14 -2.01 0.72 -0.98
C ALA A 14 -3.35 1.31 -1.50
N LEU A 15 -3.39 1.76 -2.76
CA LEU A 15 -4.63 2.27 -3.35
C LEU A 15 -5.73 1.21 -3.40
N TRP A 16 -5.40 0.00 -3.88
CA TRP A 16 -6.34 -1.12 -3.89
C TRP A 16 -6.86 -1.45 -2.49
N LYS A 17 -5.99 -1.44 -1.47
CA LYS A 17 -6.38 -1.69 -0.09
C LYS A 17 -7.29 -0.58 0.46
N GLY A 18 -7.11 0.65 0.00
CA GLY A 18 -8.03 1.75 0.29
C GLY A 18 -9.43 1.51 -0.27
N GLU A 19 -9.52 1.08 -1.53
CA GLU A 19 -10.78 0.69 -2.17
C GLU A 19 -11.44 -0.49 -1.44
N TRP A 20 -10.65 -1.51 -1.09
CA TRP A 20 -11.10 -2.67 -0.32
C TRP A 20 -11.74 -2.31 1.03
N TRP A 21 -11.23 -1.27 1.71
CA TRP A 21 -11.83 -0.75 2.94
C TRP A 21 -13.16 -0.05 2.67
N MET A 22 -13.27 0.67 1.55
CA MET A 22 -14.51 1.36 1.17
C MET A 22 -15.62 0.37 0.82
N ASP A 23 -15.30 -0.76 0.20
CA ASP A 23 -16.27 -1.82 -0.14
C ASP A 23 -16.80 -2.57 1.09
N ARG A 24 -16.14 -2.42 2.25
CA ARG A 24 -16.52 -3.03 3.54
C ARG A 24 -17.42 -2.19 4.42
N GLN A 25 -17.88 -1.04 3.94
CA GLN A 25 -18.88 -0.26 4.67
C GLN A 25 -20.16 -1.08 4.87
N VAL A 26 -20.79 -0.88 6.02
CA VAL A 26 -22.01 -1.59 6.40
C VAL A 26 -23.10 -1.32 5.36
N GLY A 27 -23.71 -2.40 4.84
CA GLY A 27 -24.73 -2.36 3.80
C GLY A 27 -24.21 -2.45 2.36
N LEU A 28 -22.90 -2.56 2.16
CA LEU A 28 -22.31 -2.94 0.86
C LEU A 28 -22.10 -4.47 0.79
N GLU A 29 -21.83 -4.96 -0.43
CA GLU A 29 -21.74 -6.38 -0.75
C GLU A 29 -20.74 -7.15 0.13
N ASP A 30 -19.59 -6.55 0.43
CA ASP A 30 -18.52 -7.15 1.26
C ASP A 30 -18.51 -6.66 2.71
N GLY A 31 -19.50 -5.85 3.10
CA GLY A 31 -19.63 -5.28 4.44
C GLY A 31 -20.58 -6.06 5.35
N TYR A 32 -20.71 -5.61 6.61
CA TYR A 32 -21.72 -6.16 7.52
C TYR A 32 -23.13 -5.84 7.03
N ASN A 33 -24.07 -6.75 7.27
CA ASN A 33 -25.48 -6.49 7.01
C ASN A 33 -25.98 -5.41 8.00
N VAL A 34 -26.72 -4.44 7.47
CA VAL A 34 -27.30 -3.33 8.26
C VAL A 34 -28.16 -3.83 9.42
N ASP A 35 -28.86 -4.96 9.24
CA ASP A 35 -29.76 -5.52 10.25
C ASP A 35 -29.03 -6.27 11.38
N GLU A 36 -27.74 -6.58 11.20
CA GLU A 36 -26.93 -7.35 12.16
C GLU A 36 -26.17 -6.46 13.15
N VAL A 37 -26.11 -5.15 12.89
CA VAL A 37 -25.33 -4.19 13.66
C VAL A 37 -26.19 -3.03 14.16
N SER A 38 -25.93 -2.59 15.38
CA SER A 38 -26.61 -1.41 15.93
C SER A 38 -26.27 -0.14 15.13
N ALA A 39 -27.15 0.85 15.18
CA ALA A 39 -26.95 2.11 14.45
C ALA A 39 -25.64 2.83 14.85
N GLU A 40 -25.28 2.78 16.14
CA GLU A 40 -24.02 3.33 16.67
C GLU A 40 -22.80 2.54 16.17
N MET A 41 -22.87 1.21 16.19
CA MET A 41 -21.79 0.36 15.67
C MET A 41 -21.60 0.57 14.17
N ARG A 42 -22.67 0.75 13.42
CA ARG A 42 -22.62 1.08 11.99
C ARG A 42 -21.88 2.38 11.71
N GLU A 43 -22.17 3.42 12.47
CA GLU A 43 -21.48 4.70 12.35
C GLU A 43 -19.98 4.55 12.63
N GLY A 44 -19.63 3.84 13.72
CA GLY A 44 -18.24 3.56 14.07
C GLY A 44 -17.49 2.76 13.01
N LEU A 45 -18.09 1.69 12.50
CA LEU A 45 -17.50 0.84 11.45
C LEU A 45 -17.27 1.61 10.15
N ASN A 46 -18.26 2.40 9.71
CA ASN A 46 -18.12 3.20 8.48
C ASN A 46 -17.07 4.31 8.65
N ALA A 47 -17.03 4.98 9.81
CA ALA A 47 -16.01 5.98 10.11
C ALA A 47 -14.61 5.34 10.14
N TYR A 48 -14.47 4.16 10.73
CA TYR A 48 -13.21 3.43 10.76
C TYR A 48 -12.75 3.01 9.36
N ALA A 49 -13.65 2.41 8.56
CA ALA A 49 -13.36 2.04 7.18
C ALA A 49 -12.89 3.24 6.35
N PHE A 50 -13.57 4.39 6.49
CA PHE A 50 -13.16 5.63 5.84
C PHE A 50 -11.78 6.11 6.29
N GLN A 51 -11.50 6.10 7.59
CA GLN A 51 -10.17 6.46 8.12
C GLN A 51 -9.07 5.55 7.59
N GLN A 52 -9.34 4.24 7.52
CA GLN A 52 -8.38 3.27 6.96
C GLN A 52 -8.16 3.52 5.46
N ALA A 53 -9.22 3.78 4.70
CA ALA A 53 -9.10 4.11 3.28
C ALA A 53 -8.24 5.36 3.06
N GLN A 54 -8.48 6.43 3.82
CA GLN A 54 -7.69 7.65 3.76
C GLN A 54 -6.23 7.40 4.11
N PHE A 55 -5.96 6.63 5.18
CA PHE A 55 -4.60 6.27 5.56
C PHE A 55 -3.85 5.56 4.42
N GLN A 56 -4.50 4.62 3.71
CA GLN A 56 -3.85 3.93 2.59
C GLN A 56 -3.57 4.86 1.41
N VAL A 57 -4.46 5.80 1.12
CA VAL A 57 -4.23 6.83 0.08
C VAL A 57 -3.04 7.72 0.46
N ASP A 58 -2.98 8.18 1.70
CA ASP A 58 -1.88 9.00 2.20
C ASP A 58 -0.54 8.25 2.14
N GLU A 59 -0.54 6.96 2.46
CA GLU A 59 0.66 6.12 2.37
C GLU A 59 1.10 5.93 0.91
N ALA A 60 0.17 5.75 -0.02
CA ALA A 60 0.47 5.68 -1.46
C ALA A 60 1.13 6.97 -1.97
N VAL A 61 0.67 8.13 -1.49
CA VAL A 61 1.28 9.44 -1.81
C VAL A 61 2.68 9.52 -1.21
N ARG A 62 2.84 9.16 0.06
CA ARG A 62 4.13 9.20 0.76
C ARG A 62 5.19 8.32 0.10
N ILE A 63 4.82 7.11 -0.32
CA ILE A 63 5.73 6.20 -1.06
C ILE A 63 6.26 6.88 -2.32
N ARG A 64 5.37 7.52 -3.07
CA ARG A 64 5.73 8.24 -4.30
C ARG A 64 6.64 9.43 -4.02
N GLU A 65 6.28 10.30 -3.07
CA GLU A 65 7.08 11.47 -2.71
C GLU A 65 8.49 11.05 -2.28
N ARG A 66 8.60 10.01 -1.45
CA ARG A 66 9.89 9.50 -1.00
C ARG A 66 10.72 8.92 -2.14
N TRP A 67 10.08 8.29 -3.11
CA TRP A 67 10.76 7.79 -4.30
C TRP A 67 11.27 8.92 -5.20
N ASP A 68 10.48 9.98 -5.38
CA ASP A 68 10.88 11.16 -6.15
C ASP A 68 12.12 11.82 -5.51
N GLU A 69 12.14 11.97 -4.18
CA GLU A 69 13.31 12.47 -3.43
C GLU A 69 14.56 11.60 -3.64
N LEU A 70 14.41 10.28 -3.53
CA LEU A 70 15.51 9.32 -3.71
C LEU A 70 16.05 9.34 -5.15
N SER A 71 15.14 9.42 -6.12
CA SER A 71 15.49 9.48 -7.55
C SER A 71 16.24 10.77 -7.88
N GLU A 72 15.75 11.91 -7.39
CA GLU A 72 16.42 13.20 -7.55
C GLU A 72 17.82 13.19 -6.90
N HIS A 73 17.93 12.62 -5.71
CA HIS A 73 19.23 12.49 -5.03
C HIS A 73 20.19 11.58 -5.81
N ALA A 74 19.73 10.43 -6.28
CA ALA A 74 20.54 9.51 -7.09
C ALA A 74 21.04 10.17 -8.38
N GLN A 75 20.18 10.94 -9.06
CA GLN A 75 20.56 11.69 -10.25
C GLN A 75 21.66 12.72 -9.94
N LYS A 76 21.53 13.50 -8.87
CA LYS A 76 22.56 14.46 -8.43
C LYS A 76 23.90 13.79 -8.11
N VAL A 77 23.88 12.57 -7.56
CA VAL A 77 25.12 11.80 -7.29
C VAL A 77 25.78 11.37 -8.59
N LEU A 78 25.01 10.85 -9.55
CA LEU A 78 25.52 10.42 -10.85
C LEU A 78 26.11 11.59 -11.66
N GLU A 79 25.48 12.76 -11.60
CA GLU A 79 26.00 13.98 -12.23
C GLU A 79 27.36 14.41 -11.65
N ARG A 80 27.58 14.18 -10.34
CA ARG A 80 28.83 14.55 -9.64
C ARG A 80 29.92 13.50 -9.79
N VAL A 81 29.57 12.22 -9.91
CA VAL A 81 30.51 11.10 -10.04
C VAL A 81 30.05 10.20 -11.19
N PRO A 82 30.39 10.52 -12.44
CA PRO A 82 29.88 9.81 -13.62
C PRO A 82 30.32 8.34 -13.69
N ASN A 83 31.44 8.01 -13.04
CA ASN A 83 32.03 6.66 -13.02
C ASN A 83 31.78 5.95 -11.68
N LEU A 84 30.65 6.21 -11.02
CA LEU A 84 30.29 5.52 -9.79
C LEU A 84 30.14 4.02 -10.09
N SER A 85 30.97 3.18 -9.45
CA SER A 85 30.86 1.73 -9.60
C SER A 85 29.51 1.28 -9.04
N THR A 86 28.66 0.75 -9.90
CA THR A 86 27.35 0.24 -9.50
C THR A 86 27.53 -1.16 -8.94
N ILE A 87 27.23 -1.36 -7.66
CA ILE A 87 27.17 -2.69 -7.06
C ILE A 87 25.83 -3.29 -7.48
N MET A 88 25.88 -4.38 -8.25
CA MET A 88 24.70 -5.17 -8.56
C MET A 88 24.38 -6.02 -7.34
N VAL A 89 23.30 -5.68 -6.63
CA VAL A 89 22.76 -6.51 -5.55
C VAL A 89 21.66 -7.34 -6.18
N GLU A 90 21.89 -8.64 -6.32
CA GLU A 90 20.84 -9.60 -6.65
C GLU A 90 19.98 -9.76 -5.38
N LEU A 91 18.75 -9.27 -5.44
CA LEU A 91 17.75 -9.55 -4.43
C LEU A 91 17.13 -10.89 -4.82
N GLU A 92 17.36 -11.93 -4.03
CA GLU A 92 16.64 -13.19 -4.18
C GLU A 92 15.16 -12.92 -3.92
N ASP A 93 14.31 -13.18 -4.92
CA ASP A 93 12.86 -13.12 -4.79
C ASP A 93 12.42 -14.23 -3.83
N GLU A 94 12.43 -13.97 -2.51
CA GLU A 94 11.72 -14.82 -1.57
C GLU A 94 10.23 -14.76 -1.92
N ASP A 95 9.64 -15.92 -2.23
CA ASP A 95 8.23 -16.11 -2.58
C ASP A 95 7.29 -15.47 -1.54
N THR A 96 6.97 -14.20 -1.75
CA THR A 96 6.10 -13.37 -0.91
C THR A 96 4.63 -13.81 -0.93
N ASN A 97 4.29 -14.80 -1.75
CA ASN A 97 2.96 -15.41 -1.81
C ASN A 97 2.58 -16.18 -0.53
N ALA A 98 3.53 -16.61 0.30
CA ALA A 98 3.22 -17.35 1.53
C ALA A 98 2.66 -16.43 2.64
N ILE A 99 3.11 -15.18 2.72
CA ILE A 99 2.79 -14.28 3.84
C ILE A 99 1.37 -13.70 3.71
N GLY A 100 0.90 -13.47 2.47
CA GLY A 100 -0.46 -12.97 2.23
C GLY A 100 -1.55 -14.01 2.55
N GLN A 101 -1.27 -15.30 2.33
CA GLN A 101 -2.25 -16.38 2.51
C GLN A 101 -2.46 -16.77 3.98
N GLU A 102 -1.45 -16.63 4.84
CA GLU A 102 -1.60 -16.89 6.29
C GLU A 102 -2.39 -15.78 7.00
N ALA A 103 -2.29 -14.53 6.54
CA ALA A 103 -3.04 -13.41 7.12
C ALA A 103 -4.55 -13.47 6.82
N GLU A 104 -4.95 -14.06 5.68
CA GLU A 104 -6.37 -14.25 5.30
C GLU A 104 -7.00 -15.49 5.95
N GLN A 105 -6.20 -16.48 6.38
CA GLN A 105 -6.70 -17.70 7.04
C GLN A 105 -6.84 -17.58 8.56
N SER A 106 -6.35 -16.48 9.16
CA SER A 106 -6.37 -16.24 10.60
C SER A 106 -7.35 -15.13 11.03
N MET A 107 -8.19 -14.61 10.13
CA MET A 107 -9.35 -13.75 10.43
C MET A 107 -10.65 -14.51 10.16
#